data_AF-A0A9J6E243-F1
#
_entry.id   AF-A0A9J6E243-F1
#
_cell.length_a   1.000
_cell.length_b   1.000
_cell.length_c   1.000
_cell.angle_alpha   90.00
_cell.angle_beta   90.00
_cell.angle_gamma   90.00
#
_symmetry.space_group_name_H-M   'P 1'
#
loop_
_entity.id
_entity.type
_entity.pdbx_description
1 polymer ?
#
loop_
_entity_poly.entity_id
_entity_poly.type
_entity_poly.pdbx_seq_one_letter_code
_entity_poly.pdbx_strand_id
1 'polypeptide(L)'
;MYQTSREEHCRKLDAVWKNVESALQVLSRAKGGQFTGAKTQLRAGYECYNHATARYSAFLEKAKTSEARHELRLRQAIDEDREAIVSEKLREATPQERDKAHETASQFSLLAHSRASSRSRSSGSSTISLAAVQARAQAEAVKARAQLERKEAATRLEKARIEAELEVLKLEEEAAAADAQASALEAAVEQDGRECVHPHPPLDRTLRVSSYITEQAAIRDAELASLRAPVVHPQSQSLEHAEVANNLTDLRDYHQPPAYTPAPNSSSSELASSAPSIGRCSISVWGAISQDCLGPLVRLEGPFTPSRYCDVITGHLIPYALHGPFSDSCYLFQHDRRPVHKERVVQSLLEEHAVCQLEWPPCGADLNSIENVWGILKKRLTTRANGIRTADTLWQAIAREWENLRGRPDIVKSFYESMPTHINKVLENGGHFTFY
;
A
#
# COMPACT_ATOMS: atom_id res chain seq x y z
N MET A 1 11.39 -16.77 13.18
CA MET A 1 10.93 -15.36 13.05
C MET A 1 11.57 -14.66 11.86
N TYR A 2 12.91 -14.63 11.72
CA TYR A 2 13.58 -13.99 10.58
C TYR A 2 13.07 -14.46 9.21
N GLN A 3 13.03 -15.78 8.95
CA GLN A 3 12.60 -16.30 7.63
C GLN A 3 11.14 -15.98 7.29
N THR A 4 10.23 -16.08 8.26
CA THR A 4 8.81 -15.75 8.03
C THR A 4 8.63 -14.26 7.67
N SER A 5 9.32 -13.35 8.39
CA SER A 5 9.28 -11.92 8.08
C SER A 5 9.96 -11.61 6.73
N ARG A 6 11.07 -12.27 6.44
CA ARG A 6 11.78 -12.18 5.16
C ARG A 6 10.88 -12.59 3.98
N GLU A 7 10.21 -13.74 4.07
CA GLU A 7 9.26 -14.20 3.04
C GLU A 7 8.09 -13.24 2.86
N GLU A 8 7.59 -12.65 3.95
CA GLU A 8 6.52 -11.64 3.89
C GLU A 8 6.98 -10.38 3.16
N HIS A 9 8.19 -9.88 3.46
CA HIS A 9 8.79 -8.75 2.75
C HIS A 9 9.01 -9.06 1.27
N CYS A 10 9.53 -10.24 0.92
CA CYS A 10 9.69 -10.67 -0.46
C CYS A 10 8.34 -10.72 -1.21
N ARG A 11 7.31 -11.33 -0.60
CA ARG A 11 5.95 -11.36 -1.18
C ARG A 11 5.38 -9.97 -1.44
N LYS A 12 5.54 -9.05 -0.49
CA LYS A 12 5.11 -7.65 -0.62
C LYS A 12 5.85 -6.96 -1.76
N LEU A 13 7.18 -7.09 -1.80
CA LEU A 13 8.02 -6.52 -2.84
C LEU A 13 7.67 -7.01 -4.24
N ASP A 14 7.37 -8.30 -4.40
CA ASP A 14 6.94 -8.86 -5.67
C ASP A 14 5.56 -8.37 -6.09
N ALA A 15 4.63 -8.19 -5.13
CA ALA A 15 3.31 -7.63 -5.40
C ALA A 15 3.42 -6.17 -5.88
N VAL A 16 4.20 -5.33 -5.21
CA VAL A 16 4.39 -3.94 -5.61
C VAL A 16 5.10 -3.85 -6.97
N TRP A 17 6.09 -4.70 -7.22
CA TRP A 17 6.77 -4.72 -8.52
C TRP A 17 5.84 -5.08 -9.68
N LYS A 18 4.90 -6.02 -9.49
CA LYS A 18 3.88 -6.33 -10.52
C LYS A 18 3.01 -5.12 -10.87
N ASN A 19 2.77 -4.22 -9.92
CA ASN A 19 2.06 -2.95 -10.19
C ASN A 19 2.91 -2.02 -11.07
N VAL A 20 4.23 -1.95 -10.81
CA VAL A 20 5.18 -1.21 -11.65
C VAL A 20 5.23 -1.80 -13.06
N GLU A 21 5.33 -3.12 -13.21
CA GLU A 21 5.31 -3.80 -14.51
C GLU A 21 4.02 -3.52 -15.28
N SER A 22 2.87 -3.52 -14.59
CA SER A 22 1.59 -3.15 -15.19
C SER A 22 1.58 -1.69 -15.66
N ALA A 23 2.11 -0.76 -14.88
CA ALA A 23 2.24 0.64 -15.27
C ALA A 23 3.21 0.84 -16.45
N LEU A 24 4.32 0.08 -16.50
CA LEU A 24 5.24 0.05 -17.64
C LEU A 24 4.53 -0.43 -18.92
N GLN A 25 3.68 -1.46 -18.82
CA GLN A 25 2.89 -1.94 -19.95
C GLN A 25 1.87 -0.88 -20.42
N VAL A 26 1.19 -0.20 -19.49
CA VAL A 26 0.27 0.90 -19.82
C VAL A 26 1.01 2.03 -20.55
N LEU A 27 2.17 2.44 -20.05
CA LEU A 27 3.00 3.47 -20.67
C LEU A 27 3.49 3.07 -22.06
N SER A 28 3.82 1.79 -22.28
CA SER A 28 4.23 1.28 -23.59
C SER A 28 3.13 1.38 -24.66
N ARG A 29 1.85 1.31 -24.24
CA ARG A 29 0.67 1.35 -25.12
C ARG A 29 0.05 2.74 -25.24
N ALA A 30 0.38 3.66 -24.33
CA ALA A 30 -0.22 4.98 -24.27
C ALA A 30 0.10 5.83 -25.52
N LYS A 31 -0.92 6.55 -26.02
CA LYS A 31 -0.84 7.44 -27.19
C LYS A 31 -1.41 8.83 -26.86
N GLY A 32 -0.83 9.87 -27.46
CA GLY A 32 -1.31 11.25 -27.33
C GLY A 32 -1.45 11.70 -25.86
N GLY A 33 -2.60 12.28 -25.50
CA GLY A 33 -2.88 12.82 -24.16
C GLY A 33 -2.88 11.81 -23.01
N GLN A 34 -2.90 10.50 -23.28
CA GLN A 34 -2.86 9.45 -22.24
C GLN A 34 -1.46 9.28 -21.61
N PHE A 35 -0.44 9.85 -22.24
CA PHE A 35 0.95 9.64 -21.87
C PHE A 35 1.32 10.26 -20.52
N THR A 36 0.79 11.45 -20.25
CA THR A 36 1.02 12.14 -18.98
C THR A 36 0.44 11.34 -17.82
N GLY A 37 -0.79 10.83 -17.96
CA GLY A 37 -1.42 9.98 -16.94
C GLY A 37 -0.66 8.67 -16.71
N ALA A 38 -0.24 8.00 -17.79
CA ALA A 38 0.56 6.78 -17.69
C ALA A 38 1.93 7.00 -17.02
N LYS A 39 2.58 8.15 -17.26
CA LYS A 39 3.81 8.55 -16.55
C LYS A 39 3.57 8.77 -15.06
N THR A 40 2.51 9.48 -14.71
CA THR A 40 2.16 9.72 -13.31
C THR A 40 1.89 8.40 -12.59
N GLN A 41 1.17 7.47 -13.22
CA GLN A 41 0.92 6.13 -12.68
C GLN A 41 2.21 5.33 -12.49
N LEU A 42 3.13 5.34 -13.47
CA LEU A 42 4.43 4.67 -13.35
C LEU A 42 5.27 5.26 -12.21
N ARG A 43 5.32 6.60 -12.09
CA ARG A 43 6.06 7.27 -11.02
C ARG A 43 5.50 6.88 -9.65
N ALA A 44 4.18 6.96 -9.47
CA ALA A 44 3.53 6.60 -8.21
C ALA A 44 3.75 5.12 -7.84
N GLY A 45 3.64 4.21 -8.82
CA GLY A 45 3.93 2.80 -8.59
C GLY A 45 5.39 2.53 -8.19
N TYR A 46 6.34 3.22 -8.84
CA TYR A 46 7.76 3.08 -8.53
C TYR A 46 8.14 3.70 -7.18
N GLU A 47 7.49 4.78 -6.77
CA GLU A 47 7.64 5.34 -5.41
C GLU A 47 7.20 4.34 -4.34
N CYS A 48 6.06 3.66 -4.53
CA CYS A 48 5.63 2.58 -3.63
C CYS A 48 6.64 1.43 -3.57
N TYR A 49 7.24 1.08 -4.72
CA TYR A 49 8.28 0.04 -4.80
C TYR A 49 9.51 0.44 -3.98
N ASN A 50 10.03 1.65 -4.17
CA ASN A 50 11.19 2.16 -3.45
C ASN A 50 10.96 2.16 -1.94
N HIS A 51 9.74 2.48 -1.49
CA HIS A 51 9.39 2.42 -0.08
C HIS A 51 9.37 0.99 0.47
N ALA A 52 8.74 0.06 -0.24
CA ALA A 52 8.76 -1.36 0.15
C ALA A 52 10.19 -1.91 0.22
N THR A 53 11.05 -1.51 -0.72
CA THR A 53 12.49 -1.81 -0.72
C THR A 53 13.17 -1.21 0.52
N ALA A 54 12.97 0.08 0.81
CA ALA A 54 13.59 0.74 1.96
C ALA A 54 13.23 0.05 3.29
N ARG A 55 11.95 -0.33 3.46
CA ARG A 55 11.50 -1.10 4.63
C ARG A 55 12.18 -2.46 4.75
N TYR A 56 12.34 -3.17 3.62
CA TYR A 56 12.99 -4.46 3.64
C TYR A 56 14.49 -4.34 3.94
N SER A 57 15.17 -3.37 3.34
CA SER A 57 16.57 -3.06 3.62
C SER A 57 16.79 -2.74 5.10
N ALA A 58 15.92 -1.92 5.72
CA ALA A 58 16.00 -1.63 7.15
C ALA A 58 15.81 -2.89 8.03
N PHE A 59 14.93 -3.81 7.63
CA PHE A 59 14.78 -5.11 8.29
C PHE A 59 16.06 -5.96 8.19
N LEU A 60 16.65 -6.05 6.99
CA LEU A 60 17.89 -6.81 6.75
C LEU A 60 19.09 -6.22 7.52
N GLU A 61 19.23 -4.90 7.53
CA GLU A 61 20.28 -4.20 8.29
C GLU A 61 20.16 -4.44 9.80
N LYS A 62 18.92 -4.48 10.32
CA LYS A 62 18.66 -4.75 11.75
C LYS A 62 18.99 -6.19 12.14
N ALA A 63 18.84 -7.15 11.22
CA ALA A 63 19.11 -8.56 11.50
C ALA A 63 20.60 -8.86 11.76
N LYS A 64 21.52 -8.07 11.20
CA LYS A 64 22.99 -8.15 11.40
C LYS A 64 23.60 -9.54 11.13
N THR A 65 22.91 -10.44 10.43
CA THR A 65 23.42 -11.77 10.05
C THR A 65 24.26 -11.71 8.77
N SER A 66 25.06 -12.73 8.50
CA SER A 66 25.76 -12.89 7.20
C SER A 66 24.76 -13.06 6.06
N GLU A 67 23.71 -13.84 6.30
CA GLU A 67 22.60 -14.07 5.36
C GLU A 67 21.90 -12.76 4.97
N ALA A 68 21.50 -11.94 5.95
CA ALA A 68 20.85 -10.66 5.69
C ALA A 68 21.74 -9.69 4.91
N ARG A 69 23.06 -9.69 5.17
CA ARG A 69 24.03 -8.88 4.43
C ARG A 69 24.22 -9.35 2.99
N HIS A 70 24.13 -10.65 2.74
CA HIS A 70 24.17 -11.19 1.38
C HIS A 70 22.89 -10.84 0.62
N GLU A 71 21.74 -11.01 1.26
CA GLU A 71 20.44 -10.68 0.67
C GLU A 71 20.29 -9.19 0.37
N LEU A 72 20.79 -8.31 1.25
CA LEU A 72 20.83 -6.87 1.01
C LEU A 72 21.61 -6.52 -0.27
N ARG A 73 22.76 -7.17 -0.49
CA ARG A 73 23.58 -6.96 -1.70
C ARG A 73 22.86 -7.44 -2.97
N LEU A 74 22.23 -8.62 -2.92
CA LEU A 74 21.43 -9.11 -4.03
C LEU A 74 20.27 -8.16 -4.35
N ARG A 75 19.63 -7.62 -3.30
CA ARG A 75 18.50 -6.73 -3.49
C ARG A 75 18.90 -5.39 -4.09
N GLN A 76 20.01 -4.80 -3.62
CA GLN A 76 20.58 -3.59 -4.20
C GLN A 76 20.85 -3.75 -5.70
N ALA A 77 21.44 -4.88 -6.13
CA ALA A 77 21.66 -5.13 -7.56
C ALA A 77 20.36 -5.23 -8.36
N ILE A 78 19.33 -5.90 -7.83
CA ILE A 78 18.01 -5.97 -8.46
C ILE A 78 17.37 -4.58 -8.55
N ASP A 79 17.52 -3.76 -7.51
CA ASP A 79 16.96 -2.41 -7.46
C ASP A 79 17.65 -1.48 -8.47
N GLU A 80 18.97 -1.58 -8.63
CA GLU A 80 19.73 -0.85 -9.65
C GLU A 80 19.24 -1.19 -11.08
N ASP A 81 19.05 -2.48 -11.38
CA ASP A 81 18.51 -2.93 -12.67
C ASP A 81 17.09 -2.40 -12.90
N ARG A 82 16.24 -2.46 -11.87
CA ARG A 82 14.85 -1.97 -11.94
C ARG A 82 14.79 -0.46 -12.10
N GLU A 83 15.66 0.28 -11.42
CA GLU A 83 15.79 1.73 -11.56
C GLU A 83 16.20 2.13 -12.98
N ALA A 84 17.15 1.40 -13.57
CA ALA A 84 17.57 1.64 -14.95
C ALA A 84 16.40 1.49 -15.94
N ILE A 85 15.60 0.42 -15.80
CA ILE A 85 14.42 0.18 -16.63
C ILE A 85 13.40 1.33 -16.50
N VAL A 86 13.05 1.71 -15.27
CA VAL A 86 12.03 2.75 -15.03
C VAL A 86 12.53 4.13 -15.50
N SER A 87 13.78 4.46 -15.22
CA SER A 87 14.41 5.72 -15.62
C SER A 87 14.50 5.86 -17.14
N GLU A 88 14.90 4.79 -17.84
CA GLU A 88 14.91 4.75 -19.30
C GLU A 88 13.51 5.02 -19.86
N LYS A 89 12.48 4.34 -19.35
CA LYS A 89 11.10 4.49 -19.84
C LYS A 89 10.50 5.85 -19.55
N LEU A 90 10.85 6.48 -18.43
CA LEU A 90 10.44 7.85 -18.14
C LEU A 90 11.13 8.87 -19.05
N ARG A 91 12.37 8.59 -19.49
CA ARG A 91 13.18 9.41 -20.41
C ARG A 91 12.76 9.29 -21.88
N GLU A 92 12.64 8.06 -22.42
CA GLU A 92 12.16 7.81 -23.79
C GLU A 92 10.77 8.41 -24.07
N ALA A 93 10.03 8.66 -22.99
CA ALA A 93 8.71 9.22 -23.00
C ALA A 93 8.70 10.77 -22.95
N THR A 94 9.79 11.47 -23.23
CA THR A 94 9.72 12.92 -23.53
C THR A 94 9.36 13.14 -25.01
N PRO A 95 8.42 14.06 -25.34
CA PRO A 95 7.90 14.25 -26.71
C PRO A 95 8.96 14.50 -27.79
N GLN A 96 10.16 14.92 -27.41
CA GLN A 96 11.17 15.46 -28.32
C GLN A 96 11.84 14.43 -29.25
N GLU A 97 11.68 13.12 -29.00
CA GLU A 97 12.34 12.06 -29.80
C GLU A 97 11.37 11.22 -30.65
N ARG A 98 10.07 11.20 -30.36
CA ARG A 98 9.08 10.46 -31.18
C ARG A 98 8.68 11.20 -32.47
N ASP A 99 8.71 12.53 -32.46
CA ASP A 99 8.31 13.32 -33.64
C ASP A 99 9.36 13.27 -34.76
N LYS A 100 10.66 13.10 -34.42
CA LYS A 100 11.73 12.98 -35.42
C LYS A 100 11.72 11.66 -36.19
N ALA A 101 11.20 10.58 -35.60
CA ALA A 101 11.12 9.27 -36.24
C ALA A 101 9.95 9.16 -37.24
N HIS A 102 8.84 9.87 -36.97
CA HIS A 102 7.69 9.90 -37.89
C HIS A 102 7.93 10.81 -39.10
N GLU A 103 8.71 11.88 -38.93
CA GLU A 103 9.03 12.80 -40.03
C GLU A 103 10.06 12.21 -41.02
N THR A 104 11.04 11.42 -40.53
CA THR A 104 12.00 10.70 -41.40
C THR A 104 11.36 9.51 -42.13
N ALA A 105 10.42 8.79 -41.51
CA ALA A 105 9.68 7.72 -42.18
C ALA A 105 8.72 8.25 -43.27
N SER A 106 8.12 9.41 -43.05
CA SER A 106 7.22 10.05 -44.03
C SER A 106 7.99 10.68 -45.19
N GLN A 107 9.21 11.21 -44.96
CA GLN A 107 10.08 11.72 -46.03
C GLN A 107 10.69 10.60 -46.90
N PHE A 108 10.95 9.41 -46.34
CA PHE A 108 11.46 8.27 -47.11
C PHE A 108 10.42 7.61 -48.03
N SER A 109 9.13 7.65 -47.67
CA SER A 109 8.05 7.06 -48.48
C SER A 109 7.70 7.91 -49.73
N LEU A 110 7.87 9.23 -49.65
CA LEU A 110 7.54 10.16 -50.75
C LEU A 110 8.62 10.23 -51.86
N LEU A 111 9.84 9.73 -51.62
CA LEU A 111 10.90 9.69 -52.64
C LEU A 111 10.90 8.41 -53.49
N ALA A 112 10.12 7.39 -53.14
CA ALA A 112 10.09 6.10 -53.85
C ALA A 112 9.10 6.03 -55.03
N HIS A 113 8.22 7.03 -55.21
CA HIS A 113 7.14 6.97 -56.20
C HIS A 113 7.21 8.03 -57.31
N SER A 114 8.36 8.66 -57.56
CA SER A 114 8.48 9.61 -58.68
C SER A 114 9.88 9.64 -59.30
N ARG A 115 10.28 8.54 -59.95
CA ARG A 115 11.29 8.58 -61.03
C ARG A 115 11.03 7.50 -62.09
N ALA A 116 10.03 7.72 -62.92
CA ALA A 116 10.04 7.22 -64.29
C ALA A 116 9.83 8.41 -65.24
N SER A 117 10.78 8.57 -66.17
CA SER A 117 10.80 9.51 -67.29
C SER A 117 11.27 10.94 -67.01
N SER A 118 12.60 11.14 -67.08
CA SER A 118 13.18 12.17 -67.96
C SER A 118 14.69 11.96 -68.07
N ARG A 119 15.16 11.86 -69.32
CA ARG A 119 16.57 11.82 -69.71
C ARG A 119 17.31 13.05 -69.19
N SER A 120 18.54 12.87 -68.68
CA SER A 120 19.77 13.55 -69.15
C SER A 120 20.91 13.50 -68.12
N ARG A 121 22.02 12.90 -68.53
CA ARG A 121 23.45 13.23 -68.28
C ARG A 121 23.79 14.08 -67.04
N SER A 122 24.49 13.48 -66.07
CA SER A 122 25.83 13.90 -65.59
C SER A 122 26.17 13.27 -64.22
N SER A 123 27.47 13.02 -64.00
CA SER A 123 28.15 12.97 -62.68
C SER A 123 28.18 11.63 -61.92
N GLY A 124 29.17 10.79 -62.23
CA GLY A 124 29.52 9.56 -61.48
C GLY A 124 30.23 9.79 -60.14
N SER A 125 29.61 10.52 -59.20
CA SER A 125 30.25 10.84 -57.90
C SER A 125 29.40 10.55 -56.66
N SER A 126 28.15 10.08 -56.78
CA SER A 126 27.20 9.98 -55.64
C SER A 126 26.85 8.56 -55.17
N THR A 127 27.19 7.52 -55.93
CA THR A 127 26.90 6.12 -55.56
C THR A 127 27.99 5.49 -54.68
N ILE A 128 29.25 5.91 -54.86
CA ILE A 128 30.40 5.40 -54.09
C ILE A 128 30.34 5.85 -52.61
N SER A 129 29.81 7.06 -52.34
CA SER A 129 29.68 7.59 -50.98
C SER A 129 28.55 6.92 -50.19
N LEU A 130 27.40 6.64 -50.81
CA LEU A 130 26.29 5.97 -50.15
C LEU A 130 26.63 4.50 -49.81
N ALA A 131 27.27 3.79 -50.74
CA ALA A 131 27.74 2.42 -50.49
C ALA A 131 28.76 2.36 -49.34
N ALA A 132 29.67 3.34 -49.25
CA ALA A 132 30.63 3.43 -48.15
C ALA A 132 29.96 3.71 -46.79
N VAL A 133 28.93 4.56 -46.77
CA VAL A 133 28.15 4.84 -45.54
C VAL A 133 27.38 3.61 -45.09
N GLN A 134 26.72 2.91 -46.02
CA GLN A 134 26.01 1.66 -45.72
C GLN A 134 26.94 0.55 -45.22
N ALA A 135 28.12 0.41 -45.82
CA ALA A 135 29.13 -0.55 -45.37
C ALA A 135 29.63 -0.25 -43.95
N ARG A 136 29.81 1.04 -43.60
CA ARG A 136 30.18 1.45 -42.23
C ARG A 136 29.05 1.17 -41.23
N ALA A 137 27.81 1.50 -41.57
CA ALA A 137 26.66 1.20 -40.73
C ALA A 137 26.48 -0.31 -40.48
N GLN A 138 26.69 -1.14 -41.52
CA GLN A 138 26.69 -2.60 -41.37
C GLN A 138 27.85 -3.09 -40.49
N ALA A 139 29.06 -2.55 -40.68
CA ALA A 139 30.21 -2.91 -39.85
C ALA A 139 30.01 -2.54 -38.37
N GLU A 140 29.40 -1.38 -38.09
CA GLU A 140 29.06 -0.97 -36.73
C GLU A 140 27.97 -1.85 -36.13
N ALA A 141 26.94 -2.21 -36.89
CA ALA A 141 25.91 -3.14 -36.44
C ALA A 141 26.47 -4.53 -36.10
N VAL A 142 27.42 -5.04 -36.89
CA VAL A 142 28.11 -6.32 -36.60
C VAL A 142 28.97 -6.21 -35.34
N LYS A 143 29.70 -5.09 -35.15
CA LYS A 143 30.47 -4.86 -33.92
C LYS A 143 29.58 -4.80 -32.68
N ALA A 144 28.43 -4.14 -32.77
CA ALA A 144 27.47 -4.08 -31.67
C ALA A 144 26.94 -5.47 -31.28
N ARG A 145 26.62 -6.31 -32.28
CA ARG A 145 26.23 -7.71 -32.04
C ARG A 145 27.35 -8.52 -31.39
N ALA A 146 28.59 -8.38 -31.87
CA ALA A 146 29.73 -9.07 -31.28
C ALA A 146 30.00 -8.63 -29.82
N GLN A 147 29.76 -7.36 -29.48
CA GLN A 147 29.86 -6.89 -28.10
C GLN A 147 28.77 -7.46 -27.20
N LEU A 148 27.53 -7.57 -27.70
CA LEU A 148 26.42 -8.17 -26.98
C LEU A 148 26.69 -9.66 -26.70
N GLU A 149 27.09 -10.42 -27.71
CA GLU A 149 27.49 -11.84 -27.55
C GLU A 149 28.64 -12.00 -26.55
N ARG A 150 29.62 -11.10 -26.57
CA ARG A 150 30.73 -11.12 -25.59
C ARG A 150 30.25 -10.87 -24.17
N LYS A 151 29.30 -9.94 -23.97
CA LYS A 151 28.68 -9.69 -22.66
C LYS A 151 27.87 -10.89 -22.21
N GLU A 152 27.05 -11.47 -23.08
CA GLU A 152 26.26 -12.67 -22.78
C GLU A 152 27.15 -13.86 -22.42
N ALA A 153 28.26 -14.07 -23.14
CA ALA A 153 29.24 -15.11 -22.82
C ALA A 153 29.90 -14.87 -21.45
N ALA A 154 30.24 -13.63 -21.12
CA ALA A 154 30.80 -13.29 -19.80
C ALA A 154 29.80 -13.55 -18.67
N THR A 155 28.55 -13.13 -18.83
CA THR A 155 27.48 -13.39 -17.85
C THR A 155 27.22 -14.90 -17.70
N ARG A 156 27.28 -15.66 -18.81
CA ARG A 156 27.12 -17.12 -18.78
C ARG A 156 28.22 -17.82 -17.99
N LEU A 157 29.46 -17.35 -18.11
CA LEU A 157 30.60 -17.88 -17.34
C LEU A 157 30.46 -17.57 -15.85
N GLU A 158 30.09 -16.34 -15.49
CA GLU A 158 29.90 -15.96 -14.08
C GLU A 158 28.74 -16.71 -13.44
N LYS A 159 27.64 -16.90 -14.19
CA LYS A 159 26.53 -17.75 -13.75
C LYS A 159 26.98 -19.18 -13.47
N ALA A 160 27.71 -19.80 -14.41
CA ALA A 160 28.19 -21.17 -14.24
C ALA A 160 29.15 -21.30 -13.05
N ARG A 161 29.95 -20.27 -12.79
CA ARG A 161 30.82 -20.20 -11.62
C ARG A 161 30.03 -20.18 -10.31
N ILE A 162 29.04 -19.29 -10.20
CA ILE A 162 28.20 -19.20 -8.99
C ILE A 162 27.42 -20.50 -8.78
N GLU A 163 26.89 -21.11 -9.84
CA GLU A 163 26.20 -22.40 -9.75
C GLU A 163 27.11 -23.51 -9.22
N ALA A 164 28.37 -23.58 -9.69
CA ALA A 164 29.34 -24.54 -9.17
C ALA A 164 29.71 -24.27 -7.69
N GLU A 165 29.88 -23.01 -7.29
CA GLU A 165 30.13 -22.63 -5.90
C GLU A 165 28.94 -23.03 -4.99
N LEU A 166 27.70 -22.87 -5.47
CA LEU A 166 26.50 -23.31 -4.75
C LEU A 166 26.43 -24.83 -4.55
N GLU A 167 26.88 -25.63 -5.53
CA GLU A 167 26.92 -27.09 -5.38
C GLU A 167 27.93 -27.53 -4.31
N VAL A 168 29.10 -26.89 -4.25
CA VAL A 168 30.10 -27.16 -3.21
C VAL A 168 29.55 -26.84 -1.82
N LEU A 169 28.91 -25.67 -1.66
CA LEU A 169 28.33 -25.27 -0.37
C LEU A 169 27.23 -26.21 0.12
N LYS A 170 26.43 -26.80 -0.79
CA LYS A 170 25.43 -27.81 -0.42
C LYS A 170 26.07 -29.08 0.12
N LEU A 171 27.16 -29.54 -0.51
CA LEU A 171 27.89 -30.71 -0.02
C LEU A 171 28.55 -30.44 1.33
N GLU A 172 29.03 -29.22 1.57
CA GLU A 172 29.57 -28.81 2.88
C GLU A 172 28.48 -28.77 3.96
N GLU A 173 27.26 -28.30 3.63
CA GLU A 173 26.11 -28.33 4.53
C GLU A 173 25.70 -29.77 4.90
N GLU A 174 25.63 -30.67 3.90
CA GLU A 174 25.35 -32.09 4.12
C GLU A 174 26.42 -32.76 5.00
N ALA A 175 27.69 -32.46 4.79
CA ALA A 175 28.79 -32.96 5.62
C ALA A 175 28.67 -32.46 7.07
N ALA A 176 28.41 -31.17 7.28
CA ALA A 176 28.24 -30.61 8.61
C ALA A 176 27.02 -31.19 9.35
N ALA A 177 25.93 -31.48 8.64
CA ALA A 177 24.77 -32.14 9.21
C ALA A 177 25.09 -33.58 9.65
N ALA A 178 25.88 -34.31 8.86
CA ALA A 178 26.34 -35.65 9.21
C ALA A 178 27.26 -35.64 10.45
N ASP A 179 28.19 -34.68 10.54
CA ASP A 179 29.08 -34.52 11.70
C ASP A 179 28.30 -34.18 12.98
N ALA A 180 27.29 -33.32 12.87
CA ALA A 180 26.41 -32.99 13.99
C ALA A 180 25.61 -34.21 14.48
N GLN A 181 25.11 -35.03 13.54
CA GLN A 181 24.42 -36.27 13.87
C GLN A 181 25.35 -37.28 14.54
N ALA A 182 26.58 -37.43 14.05
CA ALA A 182 27.59 -38.30 14.66
C ALA A 182 27.90 -37.86 16.11
N SER A 183 28.14 -36.56 16.31
CA SER A 183 28.40 -35.98 17.64
C SER A 183 27.23 -36.20 18.62
N ALA A 184 25.99 -36.10 18.14
CA ALA A 184 24.81 -36.35 18.96
C ALA A 184 24.68 -37.83 19.39
N LEU A 185 25.06 -38.76 18.51
CA LEU A 185 25.07 -40.19 18.82
C LEU A 185 26.20 -40.55 19.79
N GLU A 186 27.39 -39.98 19.63
CA GLU A 186 28.51 -40.15 20.57
C GLU A 186 28.14 -39.65 21.98
N ALA A 187 27.50 -38.48 22.08
CA ALA A 187 27.01 -37.93 23.35
C ALA A 187 25.93 -38.80 24.02
N ALA A 188 25.12 -39.52 23.22
CA ALA A 188 24.12 -40.45 23.74
C ALA A 188 24.76 -41.73 24.32
N VAL A 189 25.86 -42.21 23.72
CA VAL A 189 26.60 -43.38 24.19
C VAL A 189 27.32 -43.09 25.53
N GLU A 190 27.76 -41.86 25.78
CA GLU A 190 28.35 -41.47 27.07
C GLU A 190 27.33 -41.42 28.24
N GLN A 191 26.03 -41.30 27.95
CA GLN A 191 24.98 -41.33 28.99
C GLN A 191 24.57 -42.75 29.42
N ASP A 192 24.81 -43.77 28.59
CA ASP A 192 24.42 -45.17 28.85
C ASP A 192 25.49 -45.98 29.63
N GLY A 193 26.63 -45.34 29.96
CA GLY A 193 27.75 -45.95 30.69
C GLY A 193 27.62 -45.98 32.22
N ARG A 194 26.45 -45.65 32.81
CA ARG A 194 26.24 -45.67 34.26
C ARG A 194 25.02 -46.49 34.67
N GLU A 195 25.20 -47.80 34.77
CA GLU A 195 24.32 -48.64 35.59
C GLU A 195 25.07 -49.34 36.73
N CYS A 196 24.60 -49.07 37.95
CA CYS A 196 24.31 -50.00 39.07
C CYS A 196 24.87 -49.56 40.44
N VAL A 197 23.95 -49.46 41.43
CA VAL A 197 24.01 -50.12 42.77
C VAL A 197 22.89 -49.58 43.71
N HIS A 198 21.84 -50.43 43.89
CA HIS A 198 20.93 -50.69 45.06
C HIS A 198 20.22 -49.55 45.87
N PRO A 199 19.22 -49.87 46.74
CA PRO A 199 17.94 -50.58 46.55
C PRO A 199 16.72 -49.76 47.10
N HIS A 200 15.52 -49.86 46.49
CA HIS A 200 14.31 -49.16 46.99
C HIS A 200 13.36 -50.08 47.78
N PRO A 201 12.78 -49.62 48.91
CA PRO A 201 11.65 -50.28 49.58
C PRO A 201 10.31 -49.90 48.91
N PRO A 202 9.24 -50.70 49.10
CA PRO A 202 8.03 -50.62 48.28
C PRO A 202 7.10 -49.50 48.75
N LEU A 203 6.71 -48.60 47.84
CA LEU A 203 5.69 -47.57 48.09
C LEU A 203 4.35 -47.94 47.44
N ASP A 204 3.32 -47.77 48.25
CA ASP A 204 1.93 -48.20 48.14
C ASP A 204 1.20 -47.71 46.87
N ARG A 205 0.54 -48.65 46.19
CA ARG A 205 -0.13 -48.49 44.89
C ARG A 205 -1.42 -47.65 44.99
N THR A 206 -1.99 -47.50 46.17
CA THR A 206 -3.26 -46.78 46.39
C THR A 206 -3.13 -45.26 46.32
N LEU A 207 -1.96 -44.70 46.70
CA LEU A 207 -1.72 -43.25 46.71
C LEU A 207 -1.52 -42.65 45.31
N ARG A 208 -1.00 -43.43 44.35
CA ARG A 208 -0.78 -42.96 42.96
C ARG A 208 -2.08 -42.78 42.19
N VAL A 209 -3.03 -43.70 42.39
CA VAL A 209 -4.36 -43.65 41.75
C VAL A 209 -5.20 -42.52 42.36
N SER A 210 -5.15 -42.35 43.69
CA SER A 210 -5.80 -41.23 44.37
C SER A 210 -5.29 -39.88 43.85
N SER A 211 -3.98 -39.69 43.77
CA SER A 211 -3.37 -38.43 43.32
C SER A 211 -3.74 -38.11 41.87
N TYR A 212 -3.71 -39.13 41.00
CA TYR A 212 -4.12 -39.00 39.59
C TYR A 212 -5.60 -38.64 39.44
N ILE A 213 -6.49 -39.27 40.21
CA ILE A 213 -7.93 -38.96 40.17
C ILE A 213 -8.19 -37.54 40.68
N THR A 214 -7.48 -37.08 41.72
CA THR A 214 -7.61 -35.72 42.25
C THR A 214 -7.12 -34.68 41.23
N GLU A 215 -5.99 -34.92 40.55
CA GLU A 215 -5.49 -34.04 39.48
C GLU A 215 -6.46 -33.98 38.30
N GLN A 216 -6.99 -35.13 37.85
CA GLN A 216 -7.93 -35.16 36.72
C GLN A 216 -9.29 -34.54 37.08
N ALA A 217 -9.76 -34.67 38.33
CA ALA A 217 -10.97 -34.00 38.80
C ALA A 217 -10.81 -32.48 38.86
N ALA A 218 -9.64 -31.99 39.29
CA ALA A 218 -9.33 -30.56 39.32
C ALA A 218 -9.29 -29.95 37.90
N ILE A 219 -8.75 -30.68 36.93
CA ILE A 219 -8.74 -30.26 35.51
C ILE A 219 -10.17 -30.19 34.97
N ARG A 220 -10.98 -31.22 35.22
CA ARG A 220 -12.37 -31.25 34.76
C ARG A 220 -13.23 -30.15 35.39
N ASP A 221 -13.02 -29.87 36.68
CA ASP A 221 -13.77 -28.83 37.40
C ASP A 221 -13.33 -27.42 36.97
N ALA A 222 -12.06 -27.23 36.60
CA ALA A 222 -11.59 -25.99 35.97
C ALA A 222 -12.16 -25.77 34.57
N GLU A 223 -12.28 -26.83 33.76
CA GLU A 223 -12.91 -26.79 32.43
C GLU A 223 -14.43 -26.54 32.52
N LEU A 224 -15.10 -27.15 33.50
CA LEU A 224 -16.53 -26.97 33.76
C LEU A 224 -16.85 -25.58 34.35
N ALA A 225 -15.91 -24.99 35.12
CA ALA A 225 -15.99 -23.61 35.58
C ALA A 225 -15.81 -22.60 34.43
N SER A 226 -14.97 -22.91 33.43
CA SER A 226 -14.81 -22.10 32.21
C SER A 226 -16.05 -22.13 31.31
N LEU A 227 -16.89 -23.16 31.40
CA LEU A 227 -18.17 -23.29 30.67
C LEU A 227 -19.39 -22.71 31.42
N ARG A 228 -19.22 -22.21 32.65
CA ARG A 228 -20.30 -21.70 33.52
C ARG A 228 -20.18 -20.21 33.90
N ALA A 229 -19.52 -19.40 33.09
CA ALA A 229 -19.63 -17.94 33.22
C ALA A 229 -21.03 -17.46 32.74
N PRO A 230 -21.80 -16.70 33.54
CA PRO A 230 -23.17 -16.35 33.22
C PRO A 230 -23.25 -15.27 32.12
N VAL A 231 -23.91 -15.62 31.02
CA VAL A 231 -24.47 -14.66 30.06
C VAL A 231 -25.71 -14.02 30.71
N VAL A 232 -25.62 -12.74 31.03
CA VAL A 232 -26.78 -11.93 31.43
C VAL A 232 -27.57 -11.58 30.17
N HIS A 233 -28.71 -12.23 29.97
CA HIS A 233 -29.78 -11.77 29.09
C HIS A 233 -30.83 -11.01 29.93
N PRO A 234 -31.27 -9.81 29.53
CA PRO A 234 -32.53 -9.25 30.01
C PRO A 234 -33.71 -9.91 29.29
N GLN A 235 -34.73 -10.18 30.10
CA GLN A 235 -35.93 -10.99 29.88
C GLN A 235 -36.80 -10.64 28.66
N SER A 236 -37.41 -11.69 28.12
CA SER A 236 -38.55 -11.66 27.20
C SER A 236 -39.82 -11.13 27.88
N GLN A 237 -40.55 -10.26 27.19
CA GLN A 237 -42.01 -10.16 27.29
C GLN A 237 -42.61 -10.50 25.93
N SER A 238 -43.64 -11.34 25.96
CA SER A 238 -44.31 -11.94 24.81
C SER A 238 -45.52 -11.12 24.33
N LEU A 239 -45.67 -11.10 23.00
CA LEU A 239 -46.90 -11.01 22.18
C LEU A 239 -47.74 -9.72 22.25
N GLU A 240 -47.76 -8.98 21.13
CA GLU A 240 -48.98 -8.76 20.34
C GLU A 240 -48.65 -8.62 18.84
N HIS A 241 -49.56 -9.13 18.01
CA HIS A 241 -49.54 -9.17 16.56
C HIS A 241 -49.70 -7.79 15.91
N ALA A 242 -48.96 -7.52 14.83
CA ALA A 242 -49.48 -6.80 13.66
C ALA A 242 -48.58 -7.03 12.44
N GLU A 243 -49.21 -7.47 11.36
CA GLU A 243 -48.70 -7.50 9.99
C GLU A 243 -48.14 -6.13 9.56
N VAL A 244 -47.20 -6.12 8.62
CA VAL A 244 -47.31 -5.37 7.36
C VAL A 244 -46.08 -5.69 6.50
N ALA A 245 -46.36 -6.21 5.32
CA ALA A 245 -45.44 -6.43 4.23
C ALA A 245 -44.93 -5.11 3.61
N ASN A 246 -43.86 -5.27 2.82
CA ASN A 246 -43.34 -4.32 1.82
C ASN A 246 -42.56 -3.11 2.35
N ASN A 247 -41.29 -3.01 1.96
CA ASN A 247 -40.89 -2.10 0.88
C ASN A 247 -39.39 -2.23 0.58
N LEU A 248 -39.11 -3.05 -0.43
CA LEU A 248 -37.84 -3.11 -1.15
C LEU A 248 -37.87 -2.03 -2.24
N THR A 249 -37.66 -0.77 -1.89
CA THR A 249 -37.44 0.32 -2.86
C THR A 249 -36.97 1.56 -2.11
N ASP A 250 -35.65 1.80 -2.03
CA ASP A 250 -35.13 3.16 -2.07
C ASP A 250 -33.62 3.18 -2.28
N LEU A 251 -33.21 3.07 -3.55
CA LEU A 251 -31.81 3.21 -3.98
C LEU A 251 -31.71 3.95 -5.32
N ARG A 252 -32.75 4.72 -5.71
CA ARG A 252 -32.81 5.41 -7.01
C ARG A 252 -32.77 6.94 -6.97
N ASP A 253 -32.81 7.58 -5.80
CA ASP A 253 -32.84 9.06 -5.72
C ASP A 253 -31.53 9.67 -5.19
N TYR A 254 -30.38 9.26 -5.74
CA TYR A 254 -29.07 9.88 -5.45
C TYR A 254 -28.66 11.00 -6.44
N HIS A 255 -29.61 11.55 -7.20
CA HIS A 255 -29.34 12.65 -8.15
C HIS A 255 -30.11 13.92 -7.80
N GLN A 256 -29.69 14.64 -6.74
CA GLN A 256 -29.65 16.12 -6.72
C GLN A 256 -29.14 16.67 -5.36
N PRO A 257 -28.17 17.60 -5.34
CA PRO A 257 -27.80 18.34 -4.14
C PRO A 257 -28.69 19.58 -3.92
N PRO A 258 -28.93 20.00 -2.66
CA PRO A 258 -29.65 21.24 -2.36
C PRO A 258 -28.75 22.47 -2.53
N ALA A 259 -29.38 23.59 -2.93
CA ALA A 259 -28.72 24.86 -3.20
C ALA A 259 -28.04 25.48 -1.96
N TYR A 260 -26.80 25.92 -2.11
CA TYR A 260 -26.03 26.68 -1.13
C TYR A 260 -26.45 28.16 -1.16
N THR A 261 -26.93 28.70 -0.03
CA THR A 261 -27.13 30.14 0.15
C THR A 261 -25.99 30.73 1.00
N PRO A 262 -25.36 31.84 0.58
CA PRO A 262 -24.27 32.45 1.35
C PRO A 262 -24.84 33.23 2.54
N ALA A 263 -24.19 33.12 3.69
CA ALA A 263 -24.50 33.91 4.88
C ALA A 263 -24.07 35.39 4.68
N PRO A 264 -24.85 36.38 5.14
CA PRO A 264 -24.48 37.79 5.05
C PRO A 264 -23.59 38.24 6.22
N ASN A 265 -22.71 39.19 5.91
CA ASN A 265 -21.73 39.82 6.82
C ASN A 265 -22.34 40.90 7.74
N SER A 266 -21.93 40.83 9.01
CA SER A 266 -21.68 41.87 10.05
C SER A 266 -22.42 43.23 10.04
N SER A 267 -23.09 43.59 11.16
CA SER A 267 -22.59 44.51 12.22
C SER A 267 -23.67 45.04 13.19
N SER A 268 -23.25 45.27 14.45
CA SER A 268 -23.74 46.26 15.44
C SER A 268 -24.65 45.86 16.63
N SER A 269 -23.98 45.83 17.80
CA SER A 269 -24.25 46.34 19.17
C SER A 269 -25.50 46.03 20.02
N GLU A 270 -25.18 45.57 21.24
CA GLU A 270 -25.75 45.90 22.57
C GLU A 270 -27.21 45.56 22.93
N LEU A 271 -27.42 44.56 23.82
CA LEU A 271 -27.62 44.73 25.28
C LEU A 271 -28.03 43.38 25.92
N ALA A 272 -27.63 43.19 27.18
CA ALA A 272 -27.66 41.92 27.91
C ALA A 272 -29.07 41.38 28.23
N SER A 273 -29.24 40.06 28.15
CA SER A 273 -30.15 39.30 29.01
C SER A 273 -29.66 37.85 29.15
N SER A 274 -29.51 37.44 30.40
CA SER A 274 -29.09 36.12 30.87
C SER A 274 -30.11 35.05 30.47
N ALA A 275 -29.80 34.31 29.42
CA ALA A 275 -30.29 32.95 29.22
C ALA A 275 -29.05 32.04 29.09
N PRO A 276 -29.00 30.84 29.71
CA PRO A 276 -27.92 29.91 29.43
C PRO A 276 -28.02 29.55 27.96
N SER A 277 -27.10 30.09 27.15
CA SER A 277 -26.96 29.66 25.78
C SER A 277 -26.66 28.16 25.85
N ILE A 278 -27.51 27.34 25.24
CA ILE A 278 -27.13 25.97 24.91
C ILE A 278 -26.02 26.13 23.88
N GLY A 279 -24.78 26.24 24.38
CA GLY A 279 -23.61 26.45 23.54
C GLY A 279 -23.56 25.37 22.48
N ARG A 280 -23.33 25.76 21.23
CA ARG A 280 -23.06 24.78 20.16
C ARG A 280 -21.85 23.97 20.61
N CYS A 281 -22.07 22.70 20.90
CA CYS A 281 -21.00 21.77 21.21
C CYS A 281 -20.34 21.33 19.90
N SER A 282 -19.04 21.58 19.75
CA SER A 282 -18.22 21.10 18.64
C SER A 282 -17.04 20.30 19.17
N ILE A 283 -16.62 19.29 18.42
CA ILE A 283 -15.39 18.53 18.68
C ILE A 283 -14.56 18.45 17.40
N SER A 284 -13.25 18.36 17.56
CA SER A 284 -12.32 18.10 16.45
C SER A 284 -12.05 16.61 16.36
N VAL A 285 -12.13 16.06 15.15
CA VAL A 285 -11.97 14.63 14.90
C VAL A 285 -11.07 14.45 13.70
N TRP A 286 -10.16 13.48 13.79
CA TRP A 286 -9.37 12.98 12.68
C TRP A 286 -9.84 11.56 12.33
N GLY A 287 -9.91 11.25 11.04
CA GLY A 287 -10.23 9.91 10.57
C GLY A 287 -9.48 9.59 9.30
N ALA A 288 -9.29 8.30 9.03
CA ALA A 288 -8.74 7.80 7.78
C ALA A 288 -9.71 6.81 7.12
N ILE A 289 -9.64 6.70 5.80
CA ILE A 289 -10.38 5.70 5.03
C ILE A 289 -9.45 5.08 3.98
N SER A 290 -9.75 3.87 3.55
CA SER A 290 -9.19 3.22 2.38
C SER A 290 -10.31 2.71 1.48
N GLN A 291 -9.97 2.18 0.30
CA GLN A 291 -10.96 1.56 -0.58
C GLN A 291 -11.73 0.41 0.10
N ASP A 292 -11.07 -0.31 1.00
CA ASP A 292 -11.61 -1.52 1.61
C ASP A 292 -12.44 -1.23 2.87
N CYS A 293 -12.11 -0.19 3.63
CA CYS A 293 -12.83 0.13 4.87
C CYS A 293 -12.60 1.54 5.40
N LEU A 294 -13.44 1.93 6.36
CA LEU A 294 -13.12 3.02 7.27
C LEU A 294 -11.94 2.60 8.16
N GLY A 295 -10.98 3.50 8.34
CA GLY A 295 -9.79 3.33 9.17
C GLY A 295 -9.99 3.85 10.61
N PRO A 296 -8.91 4.24 11.31
CA PRO A 296 -9.00 4.78 12.66
C PRO A 296 -9.79 6.08 12.72
N LEU A 297 -10.41 6.33 13.88
CA LEU A 297 -11.10 7.58 14.21
C LEU A 297 -10.59 8.08 15.56
N VAL A 298 -10.16 9.33 15.61
CA VAL A 298 -9.44 9.91 16.74
C VAL A 298 -10.07 11.23 17.13
N ARG A 299 -10.50 11.35 18.38
CA ARG A 299 -10.92 12.64 18.95
C ARG A 299 -9.68 13.47 19.26
N LEU A 300 -9.67 14.71 18.79
CA LEU A 300 -8.59 15.65 19.04
C LEU A 300 -9.00 16.59 20.16
N GLU A 301 -8.20 16.63 21.22
CA GLU A 301 -8.40 17.55 22.33
C GLU A 301 -7.62 18.86 22.07
N GLY A 302 -8.32 19.98 22.11
CA GLY A 302 -7.76 21.30 21.88
C GLY A 302 -7.39 21.59 20.41
N PRO A 303 -6.49 22.56 20.16
CA PRO A 303 -6.17 23.00 18.81
C PRO A 303 -5.42 21.92 18.00
N PHE A 304 -5.65 21.91 16.69
CA PHE A 304 -4.95 21.03 15.76
C PHE A 304 -3.57 21.61 15.42
N THR A 305 -2.54 21.16 16.15
CA THR A 305 -1.15 21.62 16.01
C THR A 305 -0.28 20.58 15.30
N PRO A 306 0.92 20.95 14.82
CA PRO A 306 1.84 20.00 14.17
C PRO A 306 2.26 18.85 15.08
N SER A 307 2.55 19.15 16.36
CA SER A 307 2.86 18.12 17.36
C SER A 307 1.69 17.14 17.53
N ARG A 308 0.45 17.64 17.63
CA ARG A 308 -0.73 16.79 17.75
C ARG A 308 -0.90 15.91 16.52
N TYR A 309 -0.61 16.46 15.34
CA TYR A 309 -0.70 15.69 14.11
C TYR A 309 0.40 14.61 14.04
N CYS A 310 1.61 14.88 14.53
CA CYS A 310 2.64 13.85 14.72
C CYS A 310 2.15 12.74 15.65
N ASP A 311 1.51 13.07 16.78
CA ASP A 311 0.92 12.07 17.69
C ASP A 311 -0.10 11.19 16.97
N VAL A 312 -0.96 11.79 16.13
CA VAL A 312 -1.94 11.06 15.30
C VAL A 312 -1.25 10.15 14.28
N ILE A 313 -0.19 10.64 13.63
CA ILE A 313 0.57 9.87 12.64
C ILE A 313 1.20 8.65 13.29
N THR A 314 1.95 8.84 14.39
CA THR A 314 2.65 7.77 15.09
C THR A 314 1.69 6.80 15.80
N GLY A 315 0.65 7.32 16.45
CA GLY A 315 -0.27 6.50 17.24
C GLY A 315 -1.33 5.77 16.42
N HIS A 316 -1.69 6.29 15.24
CA HIS A 316 -2.85 5.77 14.49
C HIS A 316 -2.56 5.52 13.01
N LEU A 317 -1.96 6.47 12.29
CA LEU A 317 -1.72 6.31 10.84
C LEU A 317 -0.70 5.20 10.55
N ILE A 318 0.46 5.23 11.19
CA ILE A 318 1.55 4.27 10.95
C ILE A 318 1.11 2.85 11.33
N PRO A 319 0.51 2.59 12.51
CA PRO A 319 -0.04 1.27 12.83
C PRO A 319 -1.09 0.81 11.83
N TYR A 320 -1.97 1.71 11.38
CA TYR A 320 -2.97 1.39 10.36
C TYR A 320 -2.34 1.07 8.99
N ALA A 321 -1.30 1.78 8.60
CA ALA A 321 -0.57 1.51 7.37
C ALA A 321 0.19 0.16 7.40
N LEU A 322 0.69 -0.24 8.58
CA LEU A 322 1.48 -1.47 8.75
C LEU A 322 0.60 -2.72 8.96
N HIS A 323 -0.55 -2.56 9.64
CA HIS A 323 -1.39 -3.68 10.07
C HIS A 323 -2.83 -3.60 9.53
N GLY A 324 -3.14 -2.60 8.72
CA GLY A 324 -4.46 -2.41 8.11
C GLY A 324 -4.69 -3.27 6.86
N PRO A 325 -5.70 -2.91 6.03
CA PRO A 325 -6.15 -3.75 4.91
C PRO A 325 -5.19 -3.79 3.70
N PHE A 326 -4.03 -3.14 3.78
CA PHE A 326 -3.08 -2.99 2.68
C PHE A 326 -2.24 -4.28 2.49
N SER A 327 -2.84 -5.29 1.87
CA SER A 327 -2.26 -6.64 1.72
C SER A 327 -0.92 -6.68 0.97
N ASP A 328 -0.65 -5.71 0.10
CA ASP A 328 0.60 -5.54 -0.64
C ASP A 328 1.52 -4.46 -0.05
N SER A 329 1.13 -3.84 1.08
CA SER A 329 1.80 -2.66 1.67
C SER A 329 1.95 -1.48 0.72
N CYS A 330 1.19 -1.46 -0.38
CA CYS A 330 1.16 -0.38 -1.36
C CYS A 330 -0.01 0.54 -1.03
N TYR A 331 0.29 1.74 -0.55
CA TYR A 331 -0.73 2.77 -0.34
C TYR A 331 -0.12 4.14 -0.64
N LEU A 332 -0.98 5.05 -1.08
CA LEU A 332 -0.64 6.47 -1.15
C LEU A 332 -1.45 7.19 -0.07
N PHE A 333 -0.75 7.82 0.86
CA PHE A 333 -1.36 8.62 1.90
C PHE A 333 -1.79 9.96 1.34
N GLN A 334 -3.10 10.21 1.35
CA GLN A 334 -3.69 11.48 0.95
C GLN A 334 -4.08 12.28 2.20
N HIS A 335 -3.63 13.54 2.25
CA HIS A 335 -4.10 14.54 3.21
C HIS A 335 -4.27 15.90 2.52
N ASP A 336 -5.04 16.80 3.12
CA ASP A 336 -5.22 18.14 2.58
C ASP A 336 -3.93 18.99 2.69
N ARG A 337 -3.90 20.14 2.01
CA ARG A 337 -2.76 21.06 2.02
C ARG A 337 -2.77 22.05 3.21
N ARG A 338 -3.38 21.71 4.36
CA ARG A 338 -3.35 22.60 5.54
C ARG A 338 -1.91 22.89 5.99
N PRO A 339 -1.63 24.11 6.51
CA PRO A 339 -0.28 24.49 6.94
C PRO A 339 0.35 23.49 7.92
N VAL A 340 -0.45 22.97 8.86
CA VAL A 340 -0.03 21.96 9.85
C VAL A 340 0.60 20.73 9.19
N HIS A 341 0.08 20.28 8.05
CA HIS A 341 0.59 19.09 7.36
C HIS A 341 1.92 19.36 6.65
N LYS A 342 2.23 20.62 6.33
CA LYS A 342 3.47 21.04 5.64
C LYS A 342 4.61 21.41 6.58
N GLU A 343 4.34 21.40 7.88
CA GLU A 343 5.36 21.72 8.88
C GLU A 343 6.51 20.72 8.83
N ARG A 344 7.72 21.23 9.03
CA ARG A 344 8.95 20.44 8.88
C ARG A 344 8.94 19.18 9.74
N VAL A 345 8.46 19.28 10.98
CA VAL A 345 8.39 18.14 11.90
C VAL A 345 7.46 17.03 11.40
N VAL A 346 6.37 17.40 10.73
CA VAL A 346 5.41 16.45 10.17
C VAL A 346 6.00 15.78 8.92
N GLN A 347 6.59 16.57 8.03
CA GLN A 347 7.19 16.04 6.80
C GLN A 347 8.37 15.13 7.11
N SER A 348 9.25 15.50 8.06
CA SER A 348 10.34 14.64 8.51
C SER A 348 9.84 13.34 9.14
N LEU A 349 8.75 13.37 9.93
CA LEU A 349 8.16 12.15 10.50
C LEU A 349 7.61 11.21 9.43
N LEU A 350 6.92 11.76 8.42
CA LEU A 350 6.38 10.99 7.30
C LEU A 350 7.52 10.38 6.48
N GLU A 351 8.59 11.13 6.23
CA GLU A 351 9.79 10.65 5.53
C GLU A 351 10.54 9.58 6.33
N GLU A 352 10.70 9.75 7.64
CA GLU A 352 11.33 8.77 8.54
C GLU A 352 10.60 7.42 8.52
N HIS A 353 9.28 7.43 8.44
CA HIS A 353 8.45 6.23 8.33
C HIS A 353 8.17 5.83 6.87
N ALA A 354 8.81 6.55 5.95
CA ALA A 354 8.75 6.51 4.50
C ALA A 354 7.32 6.45 3.93
N VAL A 355 6.36 7.11 4.60
CA VAL A 355 4.97 7.21 4.16
C VAL A 355 4.90 7.91 2.78
N CYS A 356 4.50 7.17 1.75
CA CYS A 356 4.29 7.72 0.41
C CYS A 356 3.08 8.65 0.40
N GLN A 357 3.28 9.92 0.03
CA GLN A 357 2.22 10.93 0.01
C GLN A 357 1.68 11.10 -1.41
N LEU A 358 0.35 11.16 -1.56
CA LEU A 358 -0.27 11.56 -2.82
C LEU A 358 -0.16 13.08 -2.99
N GLU A 359 0.36 13.53 -4.12
CA GLU A 359 0.35 14.96 -4.44
C GLU A 359 -1.09 15.46 -4.59
N TRP A 360 -1.53 16.32 -3.67
CA TRP A 360 -2.92 16.77 -3.60
C TRP A 360 -3.10 18.22 -4.06
N PRO A 361 -3.99 18.58 -5.00
CA PRO A 361 -4.14 19.97 -5.46
C PRO A 361 -4.63 20.92 -4.36
N PRO A 362 -4.35 22.25 -4.45
CA PRO A 362 -4.95 23.23 -3.56
C PRO A 362 -6.47 23.26 -3.80
N CYS A 363 -7.27 23.44 -2.75
CA CYS A 363 -8.73 23.49 -2.84
C CYS A 363 -9.42 22.22 -3.42
N GLY A 364 -8.77 21.05 -3.36
CA GLY A 364 -9.34 19.77 -3.84
C GLY A 364 -10.33 19.11 -2.88
N ALA A 365 -11.18 19.85 -2.16
CA ALA A 365 -12.12 19.26 -1.21
C ALA A 365 -13.11 18.30 -1.89
N ASP A 366 -13.59 18.66 -3.09
CA ASP A 366 -14.52 17.87 -3.92
C ASP A 366 -13.94 16.51 -4.34
N LEU A 367 -12.61 16.37 -4.33
CA LEU A 367 -11.91 15.14 -4.68
C LEU A 367 -11.60 14.27 -3.45
N ASN A 368 -11.82 14.77 -2.24
CA ASN A 368 -11.48 14.04 -1.02
C ASN A 368 -12.64 13.13 -0.60
N SER A 369 -12.53 11.82 -0.87
CA SER A 369 -13.59 10.85 -0.62
C SER A 369 -14.05 10.77 0.85
N ILE A 370 -13.23 11.22 1.81
CA ILE A 370 -13.61 11.26 3.23
C ILE A 370 -14.67 12.32 3.54
N GLU A 371 -14.80 13.36 2.71
CA GLU A 371 -15.84 14.38 2.87
C GLU A 371 -17.24 13.78 2.68
N ASN A 372 -17.38 12.78 1.82
CA ASN A 372 -18.63 12.02 1.67
C ASN A 372 -19.00 11.29 2.96
N VAL A 373 -18.01 10.69 3.63
CA VAL A 373 -18.19 10.03 4.94
C VAL A 373 -18.62 11.06 5.99
N TRP A 374 -17.96 12.22 6.04
CA TRP A 374 -18.35 13.30 6.95
C TRP A 374 -19.75 13.84 6.67
N GLY A 375 -20.16 13.93 5.39
CA GLY A 375 -21.51 14.31 4.98
C GLY A 375 -22.58 13.34 5.50
N ILE A 376 -22.34 12.03 5.33
CA ILE A 376 -23.25 10.99 5.85
C ILE A 376 -23.34 11.07 7.37
N LEU A 377 -22.20 11.22 8.06
CA LEU A 377 -22.17 11.34 9.52
C LEU A 377 -22.97 12.55 10.00
N LYS A 378 -22.74 13.73 9.42
CA LYS A 378 -23.49 14.95 9.76
C LYS A 378 -24.99 14.77 9.54
N LYS A 379 -25.41 14.16 8.42
CA LYS A 379 -26.83 13.89 8.14
C LYS A 379 -27.45 12.97 9.19
N ARG A 380 -26.83 11.81 9.47
CA ARG A 380 -27.33 10.85 10.45
C ARG A 380 -27.39 11.41 11.88
N LEU A 381 -26.39 12.19 12.26
CA LEU A 381 -26.34 12.85 13.58
C LEU A 381 -27.40 13.94 13.70
N THR A 382 -27.64 14.71 12.63
CA THR A 382 -28.66 15.78 12.63
C THR A 382 -30.06 15.19 12.78
N THR A 383 -30.36 14.06 12.13
CA THR A 383 -31.65 13.35 12.30
C THR A 383 -31.85 12.80 13.73
N ARG A 384 -30.76 12.61 14.49
CA ARG A 384 -30.77 12.09 15.86
C ARG A 384 -30.36 13.14 16.90
N ALA A 385 -30.46 14.43 16.56
CA ALA A 385 -29.97 15.53 17.40
C ALA A 385 -30.63 15.62 18.79
N ASN A 386 -31.80 14.99 18.97
CA ASN A 386 -32.52 14.90 20.24
C ASN A 386 -31.78 13.99 21.25
N GLY A 387 -30.66 14.46 21.80
CA GLY A 387 -29.90 13.74 22.83
C GLY A 387 -28.43 14.12 22.93
N ILE A 388 -27.88 14.81 21.92
CA ILE A 388 -26.47 15.21 21.90
C ILE A 388 -26.34 16.60 22.51
N ARG A 389 -25.83 16.68 23.75
CA ARG A 389 -25.74 17.94 24.52
C ARG A 389 -24.34 18.27 25.02
N THR A 390 -23.40 17.33 24.91
CA THR A 390 -22.02 17.47 25.41
C THR A 390 -21.01 16.95 24.40
N ALA A 391 -19.74 17.34 24.56
CA ALA A 391 -18.65 16.91 23.69
C ALA A 391 -18.49 15.37 23.71
N ASP A 392 -18.67 14.77 24.89
CA ASP A 392 -18.54 13.32 25.06
C ASP A 392 -19.72 12.56 24.45
N THR A 393 -20.94 13.07 24.59
CA THR A 393 -22.12 12.46 23.94
C THR A 393 -22.05 12.61 22.42
N LEU A 394 -21.52 13.73 21.92
CA LEU A 394 -21.26 13.93 20.50
C LEU A 394 -20.19 12.97 19.98
N TRP A 395 -19.09 12.81 20.72
CA TRP A 395 -18.03 11.86 20.38
C TRP A 395 -18.53 10.42 20.33
N GLN A 396 -19.29 9.99 21.35
CA GLN A 396 -19.88 8.65 21.38
C GLN A 396 -20.82 8.40 20.20
N ALA A 397 -21.63 9.41 19.83
CA ALA A 397 -22.51 9.31 18.68
C ALA A 397 -21.73 9.21 17.36
N ILE A 398 -20.67 10.02 17.20
CA ILE A 398 -19.77 9.97 16.04
C ILE A 398 -19.07 8.61 15.94
N ALA A 399 -18.47 8.13 17.04
CA ALA A 399 -17.76 6.85 17.08
C ALA A 399 -18.69 5.67 16.75
N ARG A 400 -19.92 5.69 17.27
CA ARG A 400 -20.93 4.66 16.97
C ARG A 400 -21.30 4.66 15.48
N GLU A 401 -21.58 5.83 14.91
CA GLU A 401 -21.93 5.90 13.49
C GLU A 401 -20.75 5.59 12.57
N TRP A 402 -19.53 5.93 12.96
CA TRP A 402 -18.32 5.51 12.26
C TRP A 402 -18.20 3.98 12.21
N GLU A 403 -18.47 3.30 13.32
CA GLU A 403 -18.43 1.83 13.36
C GLU A 403 -19.57 1.19 12.54
N ASN A 404 -20.77 1.77 12.59
CA ASN A 404 -21.88 1.36 11.73
C ASN A 404 -21.53 1.49 10.23
N LEU A 405 -20.78 2.53 9.85
CA LEU A 405 -20.29 2.71 8.48
C LEU A 405 -19.12 1.78 8.17
N ARG A 406 -18.25 1.47 9.14
CA ARG A 406 -17.16 0.50 8.97
C ARG A 406 -17.70 -0.88 8.62
N GLY A 407 -18.84 -1.28 9.20
CA GLY A 407 -19.56 -2.52 8.84
C GLY A 407 -20.19 -2.52 7.44
N ARG A 408 -20.03 -1.44 6.66
CA ARG A 408 -20.58 -1.26 5.31
C ARG A 408 -19.48 -0.88 4.31
N PRO A 409 -18.54 -1.81 4.00
CA PRO A 409 -17.41 -1.53 3.11
C PRO A 409 -17.85 -1.16 1.69
N ASP A 410 -19.05 -1.60 1.28
CA ASP A 410 -19.68 -1.25 0.00
C ASP A 410 -19.82 0.26 -0.21
N ILE A 411 -20.11 1.01 0.86
CA ILE A 411 -20.28 2.47 0.79
C ILE A 411 -18.95 3.14 0.44
N VAL A 412 -17.87 2.78 1.15
CA VAL A 412 -16.56 3.40 0.93
C VAL A 412 -16.02 3.04 -0.44
N LYS A 413 -16.14 1.77 -0.81
CA LYS A 413 -15.77 1.28 -2.14
C LYS A 413 -16.45 2.08 -3.24
N SER A 414 -17.76 2.37 -3.10
CA SER A 414 -18.51 3.17 -4.08
C SER A 414 -17.94 4.58 -4.26
N PHE A 415 -17.39 5.20 -3.21
CA PHE A 415 -16.74 6.52 -3.32
C PHE A 415 -15.47 6.45 -4.15
N TYR A 416 -14.65 5.39 -3.97
CA TYR A 416 -13.45 5.19 -4.77
C TYR A 416 -13.79 4.82 -6.22
N GLU A 417 -14.82 4.03 -6.45
CA GLU A 417 -15.30 3.67 -7.79
C GLU A 417 -15.85 4.89 -8.56
N SER A 418 -16.42 5.89 -7.88
CA SER A 418 -16.90 7.12 -8.51
C SER A 418 -15.80 8.16 -8.77
N MET A 419 -14.61 8.02 -8.16
CA MET A 419 -13.50 8.98 -8.30
C MET A 419 -13.10 9.29 -9.74
N PRO A 420 -12.96 8.32 -10.67
CA PRO A 420 -12.64 8.62 -12.06
C PRO A 420 -13.67 9.55 -12.72
N THR A 421 -14.96 9.35 -12.42
CA THR A 421 -16.04 10.22 -12.92
C THR A 421 -15.93 11.62 -12.31
N HIS A 422 -15.61 11.72 -11.02
CA HIS A 422 -15.46 13.02 -10.33
C HIS A 422 -14.29 13.82 -10.91
N ILE A 423 -13.14 13.16 -11.07
CA ILE A 423 -11.95 13.76 -11.68
C ILE A 423 -12.28 14.26 -13.10
N ASN A 424 -12.99 13.46 -13.91
CA ASN A 424 -13.39 13.87 -15.26
C ASN A 424 -14.29 15.11 -15.23
N LYS A 425 -15.26 15.20 -14.32
CA LYS A 425 -16.10 16.40 -14.20
C LYS A 425 -15.30 17.64 -13.77
N VAL A 426 -14.33 17.50 -12.87
CA VAL A 426 -13.43 18.61 -12.50
C VAL A 426 -12.62 19.08 -13.71
N LEU A 427 -12.12 18.14 -14.52
CA LEU A 427 -11.39 18.45 -15.75
C LEU A 427 -12.29 19.14 -16.79
N GLU A 428 -13.52 18.64 -16.99
CA GLU A 428 -14.53 19.25 -17.87
C GLU A 428 -14.91 20.66 -17.43
N ASN A 429 -14.98 20.90 -16.12
CA ASN A 429 -15.21 22.21 -15.53
C ASN A 429 -13.94 23.08 -15.45
N GLY A 430 -12.84 22.72 -16.11
CA GLY A 430 -11.61 23.54 -16.15
C GLY A 430 -10.95 23.73 -14.77
N GLY A 431 -11.16 22.80 -13.84
CA GLY A 431 -10.66 22.90 -12.47
C GLY A 431 -11.53 23.71 -11.51
N HIS A 432 -12.71 24.16 -11.94
CA HIS A 432 -13.68 24.81 -11.05
C HIS A 432 -14.44 23.82 -10.18
N PHE A 433 -15.07 24.34 -9.12
CA PHE A 433 -15.90 23.57 -8.20
C PHE A 433 -16.92 22.72 -8.94
N THR A 434 -17.05 21.49 -8.48
CA THR A 434 -18.04 20.54 -8.98
C THR A 434 -19.08 20.32 -7.89
N PHE A 435 -20.37 20.30 -8.25
CA PHE A 435 -21.41 19.95 -7.30
C PHE A 435 -21.31 18.45 -6.99
N TYR A 436 -20.72 18.13 -5.85
CA TYR A 436 -20.63 16.78 -5.28
C TYR A 436 -21.10 16.75 -3.83
#